data_AF-S9NZC9-F1
#
_entry.id   AF-S9NZC9-F1
#
_cell.length_a   1.000
_cell.length_b   1.000
_cell.length_c   1.000
_cell.angle_alpha   90.00
_cell.angle_beta   90.00
_cell.angle_gamma   90.00
#
_symmetry.space_group_name_H-M   'P 1'
#
loop_
_entity.id
_entity.type
_entity.pdbx_description
1 polymer ?
#
loop_
_entity_poly.entity_id
_entity_poly.type
_entity_poly.pdbx_seq_one_letter_code
_entity_poly.pdbx_strand_id
1 'polypeptide(L)'
;MLPIRLLPLLALLLVACHSPETPVPPGGSGNKPPPETPPTFTVHAPGDVTTMPSPYKNVHVLLGDGGRFRERLDASGVVRFHDPAIVGPQDVSLVMVSSSGAVQVRTYLALEGPEVRLPGFAYLISGPSWTKQGTLTGRVTGAVNPKALSVSVAGEGLYGLTTLAEDGTFSIDIRGDAPGTVDLFAKETGGSGEMVLRVGLERGIAVGSGATVGGLELALDHPVDQVLNVSVEGDGARGGEMTASLEYILGGHYLFSTSASGMLPLSVPAVARTAPFDTFTPMLSITSGDAAMFPDGALQTSLPAVTSSVTATFLAPLRITSPAVGPREAPASASRSGLVMSWVPDRTAHLTEMGLEATTGASPLDWRVMAPTSITSFTPFALPADLVPVTTFPAGSYRVWANSIWSSHASGYADFFTGRDIRDPDEEVRTTRLLAYVELQ
;
A
#
# COMPACT_ATOMS: atom_id res chain seq x y z
N MET A 1 20.87 40.54 72.21
CA MET A 1 21.31 39.76 71.03
C MET A 1 20.38 40.12 69.86
N LEU A 2 20.92 40.77 68.84
CA LEU A 2 20.36 40.77 67.47
C LEU A 2 20.36 39.31 66.93
N PRO A 3 19.64 38.91 65.85
CA PRO A 3 18.59 39.64 65.10
C PRO A 3 17.43 38.76 64.46
N ILE A 4 16.39 39.42 63.89
CA ILE A 4 15.82 39.23 62.49
C ILE A 4 15.14 37.86 62.14
N ARG A 5 13.98 37.69 61.47
CA ARG A 5 13.00 38.52 60.71
C ARG A 5 11.78 37.67 60.22
N LEU A 6 10.64 38.36 59.99
CA LEU A 6 9.58 38.25 58.94
C LEU A 6 8.88 36.89 58.63
N LEU A 7 7.55 36.75 58.85
CA LEU A 7 6.39 37.02 57.92
C LEU A 7 6.42 36.17 56.61
N PRO A 8 5.33 35.50 56.16
CA PRO A 8 3.98 36.08 56.05
C PRO A 8 2.76 35.15 56.32
N LEU A 9 1.79 35.65 57.09
CA LEU A 9 0.41 35.15 57.17
C LEU A 9 -0.47 36.11 56.34
N LEU A 10 -0.51 35.95 55.01
CA LEU A 10 -1.39 36.75 54.14
C LEU A 10 -1.66 36.07 52.78
N ALA A 11 -1.90 34.75 52.78
CA ALA A 11 -2.17 33.99 51.55
C ALA A 11 -3.27 32.93 51.70
N LEU A 12 -4.15 33.07 52.69
CA LEU A 12 -5.31 32.19 52.84
C LEU A 12 -6.51 33.02 53.29
N LEU A 13 -7.24 33.60 52.32
CA LEU A 13 -8.67 33.93 52.36
C LEU A 13 -8.95 34.93 51.24
N LEU A 14 -9.35 34.42 50.08
CA LEU A 14 -10.31 35.04 49.15
C LEU A 14 -10.58 34.03 48.02
N VAL A 15 -11.38 33.03 48.37
CA VAL A 15 -12.23 32.32 47.41
C VAL A 15 -13.52 33.12 47.32
N ALA A 16 -13.84 33.65 46.13
CA ALA A 16 -15.17 33.64 45.50
C ALA A 16 -15.39 34.83 44.54
N CYS A 17 -15.99 34.50 43.39
CA CYS A 17 -16.67 35.37 42.42
C CYS A 17 -15.78 36.19 41.48
N HIS A 18 -15.59 35.70 40.25
CA HIS A 18 -16.17 36.28 39.02
C HIS A 18 -15.75 35.44 37.80
N SER A 19 -16.73 34.96 37.03
CA SER A 19 -16.51 34.60 35.62
C SER A 19 -16.33 35.87 34.80
N PRO A 20 -15.46 35.84 33.79
CA PRO A 20 -15.80 36.44 32.51
C PRO A 20 -15.67 35.44 31.37
N GLU A 21 -16.58 35.61 30.41
CA GLU A 21 -16.66 34.93 29.14
C GLU A 21 -15.32 34.98 28.37
N THR A 22 -14.96 33.82 27.79
CA THR A 22 -14.14 33.48 26.61
C THR A 22 -13.23 34.54 25.93
N PRO A 23 -12.10 34.09 25.35
CA PRO A 23 -12.18 33.74 23.93
C PRO A 23 -11.56 32.38 23.56
N VAL A 24 -12.30 31.69 22.70
CA VAL A 24 -11.83 30.64 21.78
C VAL A 24 -10.56 31.12 21.08
N PRO A 25 -9.46 30.34 20.98
CA PRO A 25 -8.36 30.71 20.11
C PRO A 25 -8.85 30.70 18.65
N PRO A 26 -8.75 31.82 17.92
CA PRO A 26 -9.17 31.88 16.53
C PRO A 26 -8.25 31.01 15.68
N GLY A 27 -8.80 30.47 14.60
CA GLY A 27 -8.03 29.78 13.57
C GLY A 27 -6.84 30.61 13.13
N GLY A 28 -5.63 30.06 13.35
CA GLY A 28 -4.41 30.58 12.78
C GLY A 28 -4.28 30.12 11.33
N SER A 29 -4.94 30.82 10.41
CA SER A 29 -4.39 31.01 9.07
C SER A 29 -3.31 32.09 9.17
N GLY A 30 -2.06 31.76 8.88
CA GLY A 30 -0.99 32.75 8.76
C GLY A 30 0.36 32.29 9.30
N ASN A 31 1.27 31.97 8.37
CA ASN A 31 2.68 32.35 8.37
C ASN A 31 3.26 32.74 9.74
N LYS A 32 3.55 31.75 10.58
CA LYS A 32 4.59 31.92 11.60
C LYS A 32 5.91 32.07 10.82
N PRO A 33 6.73 33.11 11.06
CA PRO A 33 8.04 33.19 10.42
C PRO A 33 8.79 31.88 10.68
N PRO A 34 9.45 31.28 9.68
CA PRO A 34 10.14 30.02 9.87
C PRO A 34 11.13 30.21 11.03
N PRO A 35 11.19 29.27 11.99
CA PRO A 35 12.16 29.32 13.07
C PRO A 35 13.56 29.52 12.48
N GLU A 36 14.36 30.43 13.06
CA GLU A 36 15.71 30.73 12.57
C GLU A 36 16.67 29.53 12.68
N THR A 37 16.28 28.50 13.44
CA THR A 37 17.03 27.25 13.60
C THR A 37 16.50 26.15 12.67
N PRO A 38 17.40 25.37 12.02
CA PRO A 38 16.99 24.21 11.24
C PRO A 38 16.19 23.22 12.11
N PRO A 39 15.23 22.49 11.53
CA PRO A 39 14.49 21.48 12.27
C PRO A 39 15.42 20.37 12.74
N THR A 40 15.20 19.89 13.97
CA THR A 40 15.91 18.73 14.53
C THR A 40 15.41 17.44 13.87
N PHE A 41 14.12 17.37 13.54
CA PHE A 41 13.50 16.21 12.91
C PHE A 41 12.36 16.64 11.98
N THR A 42 12.33 16.08 10.77
CA THR A 42 11.34 16.39 9.73
C THR A 42 10.62 15.13 9.28
N VAL A 43 9.29 15.19 9.23
CA VAL A 43 8.44 14.09 8.76
C VAL A 43 7.67 14.55 7.54
N HIS A 44 7.79 13.82 6.43
CA HIS A 44 6.93 14.00 5.26
C HIS A 44 5.85 12.92 5.30
N ALA A 45 4.59 13.35 5.38
CA ALA A 45 3.44 12.48 5.26
C ALA A 45 3.28 12.04 3.80
N PRO A 46 2.70 10.85 3.56
CA PRO A 46 2.52 10.38 2.19
C PRO A 46 1.42 11.17 1.46
N GLY A 47 1.53 11.17 0.13
CA GLY A 47 0.66 11.97 -0.75
C GLY A 47 -0.83 11.69 -0.56
N ASP A 48 -1.21 10.45 -0.29
CA ASP A 48 -2.60 10.01 -0.11
C ASP A 48 -3.27 10.45 1.21
N VAL A 49 -2.48 10.88 2.19
CA VAL A 49 -3.00 11.55 3.41
C VAL A 49 -3.27 13.03 3.13
N THR A 50 -2.50 13.60 2.20
CA THR A 50 -2.44 15.03 1.91
C THR A 50 -3.18 15.42 0.61
N THR A 51 -3.66 14.43 -0.16
CA THR A 51 -4.44 14.63 -1.38
C THR A 51 -5.77 15.32 -1.09
N MET A 52 -6.27 16.07 -2.07
CA MET A 52 -7.54 16.79 -1.98
C MET A 52 -8.56 16.17 -2.95
N PRO A 53 -9.78 15.79 -2.48
CA PRO A 53 -10.26 15.91 -1.11
C PRO A 53 -9.66 14.82 -0.19
N SER A 54 -9.09 15.22 0.95
CA SER A 54 -8.58 14.27 1.94
C SER A 54 -9.76 13.59 2.64
N PRO A 55 -9.72 12.25 2.84
CA PRO A 55 -10.73 11.57 3.64
C PRO A 55 -10.66 11.96 5.14
N TYR A 56 -9.57 12.64 5.55
CA TYR A 56 -9.30 13.00 6.93
C TYR A 56 -9.54 14.51 7.18
N LYS A 57 -10.28 14.81 8.25
CA LYS A 57 -10.50 16.20 8.71
C LYS A 57 -9.29 16.75 9.46
N ASN A 58 -8.64 15.88 10.24
CA ASN A 58 -7.50 16.22 11.07
C ASN A 58 -6.45 15.12 10.98
N VAL A 59 -5.21 15.52 10.80
CA VAL A 59 -4.05 14.63 10.84
C VAL A 59 -3.00 15.26 11.75
N HIS A 60 -2.48 14.46 12.68
CA HIS A 60 -1.42 14.86 13.59
C HIS A 60 -0.24 13.90 13.46
N VAL A 61 0.96 14.45 13.59
CA VAL A 61 2.21 13.69 13.68
C VAL A 61 2.66 13.73 15.15
N LEU A 62 2.82 12.56 15.74
CA LEU A 62 3.33 12.39 17.10
C LEU A 62 4.72 11.75 17.05
N LEU A 63 5.63 12.16 17.94
CA LEU A 63 6.82 11.36 18.26
C LEU A 63 6.57 10.59 19.56
N GLY A 64 6.85 9.30 19.56
CA GLY A 64 6.48 8.38 20.65
C GLY A 64 4.97 8.34 20.86
N ASP A 65 4.54 8.57 22.11
CA ASP A 65 3.13 8.63 22.51
C ASP A 65 2.46 9.99 22.24
N GLY A 66 3.22 10.98 21.78
CA GLY A 66 2.74 12.34 21.56
C GLY A 66 2.57 13.18 22.83
N GLY A 67 3.02 12.71 23.99
CA GLY A 67 2.95 13.45 25.25
C GLY A 67 3.83 14.71 25.27
N ARG A 68 4.97 14.68 24.56
CA ARG A 68 5.92 15.79 24.46
C ARG A 68 5.97 16.45 23.08
N PHE A 69 5.93 15.65 22.02
CA PHE A 69 6.14 16.12 20.65
C PHE A 69 4.95 15.74 19.77
N ARG A 70 4.18 16.75 19.38
CA ARG A 70 3.02 16.58 18.51
C ARG A 70 2.79 17.84 17.71
N GLU A 71 2.47 17.67 16.44
CA GLU A 71 2.18 18.78 15.53
C GLU A 71 1.03 18.39 14.60
N ARG A 72 0.24 19.39 14.19
CA ARG A 72 -0.81 19.18 13.19
C ARG A 72 -0.18 19.19 11.80
N LEU A 73 -0.55 18.21 10.97
CA LEU A 73 -0.17 18.18 9.57
C LEU A 73 -0.97 19.25 8.82
N ASP A 74 -0.26 20.10 8.07
CA ASP A 74 -0.86 21.10 7.21
C ASP A 74 -0.96 20.61 5.75
N ALA A 75 -1.43 21.47 4.86
CA ALA A 75 -1.56 21.17 3.44
C ALA A 75 -0.21 20.96 2.73
N SER A 76 0.92 21.30 3.36
CA SER A 76 2.25 21.03 2.81
C SER A 76 2.63 19.56 2.94
N GLY A 77 1.97 18.80 3.83
CA GLY A 77 2.33 17.41 4.10
C GLY A 77 3.64 17.23 4.87
N VAL A 78 4.19 18.29 5.47
CA VAL A 78 5.47 18.23 6.17
C VAL A 78 5.34 18.76 7.58
N VAL A 79 5.78 17.98 8.56
CA VAL A 79 5.92 18.42 9.95
C VAL A 79 7.39 18.59 10.30
N ARG A 80 7.71 19.67 11.00
CA ARG A 80 9.06 20.03 11.42
C ARG A 80 9.09 20.23 12.94
N PHE A 81 9.92 19.45 13.61
CA PHE A 81 10.18 19.58 15.04
C PHE A 81 11.52 20.29 15.26
N HIS A 82 11.58 21.20 16.24
CA HIS A 82 12.75 22.05 16.49
C HIS A 82 13.35 21.88 17.91
N ASP A 83 12.93 20.86 18.68
CA ASP A 83 13.46 20.61 20.02
C ASP A 83 14.80 19.85 19.92
N PRO A 84 15.91 20.37 20.48
CA PRO A 84 17.22 19.70 20.44
C PRO A 84 17.29 18.41 21.27
N ALA A 85 16.28 18.13 22.11
CA ALA A 85 16.19 16.86 22.84
C ALA A 85 15.76 15.68 21.96
N ILE A 86 15.34 15.93 20.72
CA ILE A 86 15.03 14.89 19.74
C ILE A 86 16.37 14.34 19.21
N VAL A 87 16.76 13.17 19.71
CA VAL A 87 18.04 12.52 19.39
C VAL A 87 17.83 11.02 19.15
N GLY A 88 18.61 10.46 18.22
CA GLY A 88 18.54 9.03 17.89
C GLY A 88 17.28 8.63 17.12
N PRO A 89 17.01 7.31 17.00
CA PRO A 89 15.84 6.80 16.31
C PRO A 89 14.52 7.29 16.93
N GLN A 90 13.54 7.62 16.10
CA GLN A 90 12.24 8.13 16.53
C GLN A 90 11.10 7.16 16.15
N ASP A 91 10.17 6.95 17.07
CA ASP A 91 8.88 6.35 16.75
C ASP A 91 7.94 7.46 16.28
N VAL A 92 7.39 7.33 15.07
CA VAL A 92 6.52 8.35 14.48
C VAL A 92 5.12 7.78 14.32
N SER A 93 4.12 8.46 14.88
CA SER A 93 2.70 8.09 14.69
C SER A 93 1.94 9.15 13.90
N LEU A 94 1.35 8.75 12.78
CA LEU A 94 0.31 9.52 12.08
C LEU A 94 -1.04 9.18 12.71
N VAL A 95 -1.68 10.17 13.33
CA VAL A 95 -3.03 10.05 13.90
C VAL A 95 -4.00 10.79 13.01
N MET A 96 -4.88 10.06 12.34
CA MET A 96 -5.78 10.55 11.31
C MET A 96 -7.23 10.39 11.76
N VAL A 97 -8.00 11.46 11.72
CA VAL A 97 -9.42 11.47 12.07
C VAL A 97 -10.23 11.71 10.80
N SER A 98 -11.04 10.73 10.42
CA SER A 98 -11.89 10.81 9.24
C SER A 98 -13.01 11.84 9.42
N SER A 99 -13.68 12.16 8.31
CA SER A 99 -14.88 12.99 8.36
C SER A 99 -16.03 12.39 9.19
N SER A 100 -16.09 11.06 9.30
CA SER A 100 -17.07 10.31 10.12
C SER A 100 -16.68 10.20 11.59
N GLY A 101 -15.48 10.66 11.98
CA GLY A 101 -14.95 10.54 13.34
C GLY A 101 -14.24 9.21 13.62
N ALA A 102 -14.06 8.36 12.61
CA ALA A 102 -13.20 7.18 12.71
C ALA A 102 -11.74 7.60 12.87
N VAL A 103 -11.00 6.90 13.73
CA VAL A 103 -9.58 7.17 13.99
C VAL A 103 -8.74 6.09 13.33
N GLN A 104 -7.72 6.51 12.59
CA GLN A 104 -6.70 5.61 12.04
C GLN A 104 -5.34 6.06 12.52
N VAL A 105 -4.56 5.12 13.06
CA VAL A 105 -3.19 5.38 13.50
C VAL A 105 -2.23 4.54 12.69
N ARG A 106 -1.16 5.17 12.22
CA ARG A 106 0.00 4.47 11.67
C ARG A 106 1.24 4.83 12.45
N THR A 107 1.84 3.85 13.09
CA THR A 107 3.08 4.01 13.83
C THR A 107 4.23 3.37 13.06
N TYR A 108 5.33 4.10 12.94
CA TYR A 108 6.56 3.66 12.31
C TYR A 108 7.65 3.67 13.39
N LEU A 109 8.25 2.52 13.66
CA LEU A 109 9.15 2.35 14.81
C LEU A 109 10.61 2.52 14.41
N ALA A 110 11.40 3.12 15.30
CA ALA A 110 12.84 3.25 15.17
C ALA A 110 13.29 3.87 13.83
N LEU A 111 12.63 4.95 13.40
CA LEU A 111 13.04 5.68 12.21
C LEU A 111 14.35 6.43 12.47
N GLU A 112 15.35 6.15 11.64
CA GLU A 112 16.67 6.78 11.73
C GLU A 112 16.80 8.01 10.83
N GLY A 113 17.64 8.95 11.27
CA GLY A 113 17.96 10.17 10.52
C GLY A 113 17.12 11.39 10.92
N PRO A 114 17.54 12.59 10.49
CA PRO A 114 16.85 13.85 10.82
C PRO A 114 15.66 14.16 9.92
N GLU A 115 15.46 13.41 8.83
CA GLU A 115 14.37 13.60 7.87
C GLU A 115 13.88 12.24 7.39
N VAL A 116 12.57 12.02 7.43
CA VAL A 116 11.94 10.75 7.04
C VAL A 116 10.74 11.02 6.15
N ARG A 117 10.54 10.19 5.12
CA ARG A 117 9.42 10.25 4.19
C ARG A 117 8.59 9.00 4.33
N LEU A 118 7.39 9.13 4.90
CA LEU A 118 6.56 7.98 5.23
C LEU A 118 5.93 7.37 3.96
N PRO A 119 5.84 6.03 3.85
CA PRO A 119 5.23 5.36 2.70
C PRO A 119 3.69 5.47 2.71
N GLY A 120 3.09 5.42 1.51
CA GLY A 120 1.64 5.55 1.28
C GLY A 120 0.76 4.39 1.77
N PHE A 121 -0.57 4.56 1.66
CA PHE A 121 -1.61 3.71 2.25
C PHE A 121 -2.23 2.70 1.29
N ALA A 122 -2.34 3.03 0.01
CA ALA A 122 -3.00 2.20 -0.98
C ALA A 122 -2.38 2.41 -2.36
N TYR A 123 -1.91 1.32 -2.96
CA TYR A 123 -1.91 1.22 -4.41
C TYR A 123 -3.35 1.25 -4.91
N LEU A 124 -3.58 1.99 -5.99
CA LEU A 124 -4.73 1.91 -6.89
C LEU A 124 -6.03 2.60 -6.44
N ILE A 125 -6.66 3.21 -7.44
CA ILE A 125 -8.04 3.70 -7.48
C ILE A 125 -8.23 5.15 -7.02
N SER A 126 -7.58 6.08 -7.72
CA SER A 126 -8.33 7.23 -8.24
C SER A 126 -7.82 7.52 -9.65
N GLY A 127 -8.64 7.19 -10.66
CA GLY A 127 -8.34 7.59 -12.03
C GLY A 127 -8.47 9.11 -12.13
N PRO A 128 -7.45 9.84 -12.62
CA PRO A 128 -7.54 11.29 -12.77
C PRO A 128 -8.68 11.66 -13.73
N SER A 129 -9.22 12.87 -13.58
CA SER A 129 -10.12 13.47 -14.56
C SER A 129 -9.43 13.52 -15.91
N TRP A 130 -9.99 12.84 -16.92
CA TRP A 130 -9.35 12.68 -18.21
C TRP A 130 -10.01 13.55 -19.28
N THR A 131 -9.21 13.96 -20.26
CA THR A 131 -9.70 14.53 -21.52
C THR A 131 -9.48 13.54 -22.65
N LYS A 132 -10.34 13.57 -23.68
CA LYS A 132 -10.16 12.74 -24.87
C LYS A 132 -8.98 13.30 -25.67
N GLN A 133 -7.92 12.51 -25.80
CA GLN A 133 -6.70 12.85 -26.52
C GLN A 133 -6.74 12.46 -28.00
N GLY A 134 -7.55 11.46 -28.35
CA GLY A 134 -7.74 11.02 -29.73
C GLY A 134 -8.65 9.80 -29.83
N THR A 135 -8.78 9.25 -31.03
CA THR A 135 -9.48 7.99 -31.28
C THR A 135 -8.58 7.07 -32.12
N LEU A 136 -8.43 5.81 -31.73
CA LEU A 136 -7.82 4.78 -32.55
C LEU A 136 -8.92 3.95 -33.21
N THR A 137 -8.84 3.75 -34.52
CA THR A 137 -9.75 2.85 -35.25
C THR A 137 -8.98 1.84 -36.08
N GLY A 138 -9.53 0.64 -36.18
CA GLY A 138 -8.84 -0.44 -36.86
C GLY A 138 -9.61 -1.74 -36.83
N ARG A 139 -8.91 -2.83 -37.12
CA ARG A 139 -9.45 -4.19 -37.09
C ARG A 139 -8.46 -5.14 -36.43
N VAL A 140 -8.99 -6.08 -35.67
CA VAL A 140 -8.24 -7.23 -35.15
C VAL A 140 -8.35 -8.40 -36.12
N THR A 141 -7.22 -9.04 -36.42
CA THR A 141 -7.15 -10.21 -37.32
C THR A 141 -6.62 -11.44 -36.57
N GLY A 142 -6.87 -12.63 -37.10
CA GLY A 142 -6.38 -13.89 -36.52
C GLY A 142 -7.19 -14.44 -35.33
N ALA A 143 -8.33 -13.82 -34.97
CA ALA A 143 -9.22 -14.30 -33.92
C ALA A 143 -10.03 -15.54 -34.35
N VAL A 144 -10.27 -16.46 -33.43
CA VAL A 144 -11.16 -17.63 -33.65
C VAL A 144 -12.60 -17.31 -33.24
N ASN A 145 -12.77 -16.53 -32.17
CA ASN A 145 -14.05 -16.07 -31.65
C ASN A 145 -14.04 -14.55 -31.44
N PRO A 146 -14.55 -13.77 -32.42
CA PRO A 146 -14.62 -12.31 -32.32
C PRO A 146 -15.37 -11.79 -31.09
N LYS A 147 -16.31 -12.58 -30.53
CA LYS A 147 -17.09 -12.19 -29.33
C LYS A 147 -16.30 -12.28 -28.03
N ALA A 148 -15.12 -12.89 -28.04
CA ALA A 148 -14.24 -13.04 -26.88
C ALA A 148 -12.99 -12.16 -26.99
N LEU A 149 -13.06 -11.11 -27.82
CA LEU A 149 -11.97 -10.17 -28.03
C LEU A 149 -12.14 -8.93 -27.16
N SER A 150 -11.01 -8.42 -26.68
CA SER A 150 -10.92 -7.10 -26.09
C SER A 150 -9.69 -6.38 -26.61
N VAL A 151 -9.79 -5.06 -26.77
CA VAL A 151 -8.67 -4.21 -27.17
C VAL A 151 -8.49 -3.12 -26.12
N SER A 152 -7.27 -2.98 -25.64
CA SER A 152 -6.86 -1.98 -24.66
C SER A 152 -5.65 -1.20 -25.17
N VAL A 153 -5.44 -0.05 -24.57
CA VAL A 153 -4.31 0.83 -24.88
C VAL A 153 -3.54 1.12 -23.61
N ALA A 154 -2.22 1.00 -23.70
CA ALA A 154 -1.28 1.32 -22.62
C ALA A 154 -0.33 2.43 -23.08
N GLY A 155 -0.21 3.49 -22.30
CA GLY A 155 0.75 4.56 -22.52
C GLY A 155 0.97 5.35 -21.23
N GLU A 156 2.06 6.12 -21.17
CA GLU A 156 2.35 6.95 -19.99
C GLU A 156 1.24 7.99 -19.80
N GLY A 157 0.44 7.85 -18.73
CA GLY A 157 -0.72 8.72 -18.47
C GLY A 157 -1.86 8.62 -19.50
N LEU A 158 -1.78 7.67 -20.44
CA LEU A 158 -2.75 7.45 -21.51
C LEU A 158 -3.39 6.08 -21.39
N TYR A 159 -4.70 6.01 -21.58
CA TYR A 159 -5.43 4.74 -21.52
C TYR A 159 -6.67 4.74 -22.41
N GLY A 160 -7.10 3.54 -22.77
CA GLY A 160 -8.31 3.31 -23.55
C GLY A 160 -8.71 1.83 -23.51
N LEU A 161 -10.00 1.55 -23.51
CA LEU A 161 -10.54 0.19 -23.53
C LEU A 161 -11.79 0.17 -24.39
N THR A 162 -11.93 -0.84 -25.24
CA THR A 162 -13.17 -1.09 -25.98
C THR A 162 -13.40 -2.58 -26.21
N THR A 163 -14.63 -2.90 -26.58
CA THR A 163 -15.02 -4.18 -27.17
C THR A 163 -15.14 -4.01 -28.68
N LEU A 164 -14.90 -5.08 -29.43
CA LEU A 164 -14.94 -5.04 -30.89
C LEU A 164 -16.38 -5.18 -31.39
N ALA A 165 -16.62 -4.67 -32.60
CA ALA A 165 -17.79 -5.05 -33.39
C ALA A 165 -17.67 -6.51 -33.87
N GLU A 166 -18.79 -7.10 -34.30
CA GLU A 166 -18.83 -8.49 -34.75
C GLU A 166 -17.90 -8.80 -35.94
N ASP A 167 -17.57 -7.78 -36.74
CA ASP A 167 -16.65 -7.88 -37.88
C ASP A 167 -15.17 -7.67 -37.50
N GLY A 168 -14.87 -7.64 -36.20
CA GLY A 168 -13.53 -7.46 -35.66
C GLY A 168 -13.01 -6.02 -35.70
N THR A 169 -13.84 -5.04 -36.10
CA THR A 169 -13.44 -3.63 -36.07
C THR A 169 -13.54 -3.05 -34.66
N PHE A 170 -12.68 -2.08 -34.36
CA PHE A 170 -12.67 -1.37 -33.10
C PHE A 170 -12.59 0.15 -33.30
N SER A 171 -13.11 0.87 -32.30
CA SER A 171 -12.91 2.29 -32.11
C SER A 171 -12.67 2.53 -30.63
N ILE A 172 -11.49 3.05 -30.28
CA ILE A 172 -11.09 3.33 -28.89
C ILE A 172 -10.87 4.82 -28.75
N ASP A 173 -11.55 5.43 -27.80
CA ASP A 173 -11.20 6.78 -27.37
C ASP A 173 -10.04 6.72 -26.39
N ILE A 174 -8.97 7.44 -26.74
CA ILE A 174 -7.76 7.56 -25.92
C ILE A 174 -7.94 8.72 -24.97
N ARG A 175 -7.64 8.46 -23.70
CA ARG A 175 -7.90 9.36 -22.59
C ARG A 175 -6.61 9.61 -21.83
N GLY A 176 -6.42 10.86 -21.40
CA GLY A 176 -5.32 11.27 -20.54
C GLY A 176 -5.17 12.79 -20.49
N ASP A 177 -4.06 13.26 -19.93
CA ASP A 177 -3.84 14.69 -19.64
C ASP A 177 -3.17 15.45 -20.79
N ALA A 178 -2.39 14.75 -21.62
CA ALA A 178 -1.68 15.32 -22.76
C ALA A 178 -1.58 14.30 -23.91
N PRO A 179 -1.37 14.78 -25.16
CA PRO A 179 -0.94 13.93 -26.27
C PRO A 179 0.33 13.13 -25.96
N GLY A 180 0.50 11.99 -26.60
CA GLY A 180 1.65 11.12 -26.37
C GLY A 180 1.66 9.89 -27.27
N THR A 181 2.47 8.91 -26.89
CA THR A 181 2.60 7.65 -27.60
C THR A 181 1.92 6.54 -26.80
N VAL A 182 1.23 5.64 -27.49
CA VAL A 182 0.55 4.50 -26.88
C VAL A 182 0.86 3.20 -27.62
N ASP A 183 0.75 2.11 -26.89
CA ASP A 183 0.79 0.75 -27.41
C ASP A 183 -0.64 0.17 -27.39
N LEU A 184 -1.04 -0.46 -28.48
CA LEU A 184 -2.36 -1.07 -28.68
C LEU A 184 -2.26 -2.57 -28.49
N PHE A 185 -3.03 -3.10 -27.55
CA PHE A 185 -3.01 -4.51 -27.17
C PHE A 185 -4.37 -5.15 -27.41
N ALA A 186 -4.40 -6.37 -27.94
CA ALA A 186 -5.60 -7.19 -28.02
C ALA A 186 -5.36 -8.56 -27.39
N LYS A 187 -6.43 -9.10 -26.81
CA LYS A 187 -6.47 -10.48 -26.33
C LYS A 187 -7.76 -11.16 -26.74
N GLU A 188 -7.64 -12.46 -27.00
CA GLU A 188 -8.75 -13.39 -27.14
C GLU A 188 -8.83 -14.28 -25.91
N THR A 189 -10.03 -14.41 -25.33
CA THR A 189 -10.27 -15.28 -24.18
C THR A 189 -11.08 -16.52 -24.54
N GLY A 190 -10.93 -17.59 -23.76
CA GLY A 190 -11.76 -18.79 -23.83
C GLY A 190 -13.19 -18.56 -23.33
N GLY A 191 -14.02 -19.62 -23.38
CA GLY A 191 -15.46 -19.53 -23.09
C GLY A 191 -15.86 -19.07 -21.68
N SER A 192 -14.95 -19.15 -20.70
CA SER A 192 -15.16 -18.61 -19.34
C SER A 192 -14.65 -17.17 -19.16
N GLY A 193 -14.07 -16.54 -20.20
CA GLY A 193 -13.54 -15.17 -20.14
C GLY A 193 -12.21 -15.02 -19.37
N GLU A 194 -11.78 -16.04 -18.63
CA GLU A 194 -10.58 -15.97 -17.77
C GLU A 194 -9.31 -16.48 -18.46
N MET A 195 -9.42 -17.45 -19.36
CA MET A 195 -8.25 -18.04 -20.02
C MET A 195 -7.88 -17.26 -21.29
N VAL A 196 -6.70 -16.63 -21.33
CA VAL A 196 -6.17 -15.97 -22.54
C VAL A 196 -5.65 -17.04 -23.50
N LEU A 197 -6.10 -16.98 -24.75
CA LEU A 197 -5.73 -17.94 -25.81
C LEU A 197 -4.59 -17.44 -26.67
N ARG A 198 -4.65 -16.15 -27.02
CA ARG A 198 -3.68 -15.47 -27.88
C ARG A 198 -3.78 -13.97 -27.68
N VAL A 199 -2.70 -13.29 -28.01
CA VAL A 199 -2.55 -11.85 -27.86
C VAL A 199 -1.94 -11.24 -29.12
N GLY A 200 -2.07 -9.92 -29.22
CA GLY A 200 -1.49 -9.10 -30.26
C GLY A 200 -1.09 -7.76 -29.65
N LEU A 201 0.00 -7.18 -30.14
CA LEU A 201 0.51 -5.90 -29.66
C LEU A 201 1.03 -5.11 -30.86
N GLU A 202 0.60 -3.85 -30.96
CA GLU A 202 1.14 -2.87 -31.90
C GLU A 202 1.71 -1.71 -31.08
N ARG A 203 2.93 -1.27 -31.40
CA ARG A 203 3.67 -0.34 -30.53
C ARG A 203 3.90 1.01 -31.15
N GLY A 204 4.07 2.02 -30.31
CA GLY A 204 4.59 3.32 -30.73
C GLY A 204 3.58 4.17 -31.51
N ILE A 205 2.28 4.02 -31.25
CA ILE A 205 1.23 4.76 -31.95
C ILE A 205 1.13 6.17 -31.36
N ALA A 206 1.43 7.19 -32.16
CA ALA A 206 1.28 8.58 -31.75
C ALA A 206 -0.20 8.98 -31.69
N VAL A 207 -0.62 9.61 -30.59
CA VAL A 207 -1.99 10.10 -30.37
C VAL A 207 -1.94 11.55 -29.91
N GLY A 208 -2.79 12.42 -30.50
CA GLY A 208 -2.87 13.80 -30.05
C GLY A 208 -4.02 14.63 -30.60
N SER A 209 -4.35 15.69 -29.84
CA SER A 209 -5.24 16.80 -30.25
C SER A 209 -6.63 16.39 -30.75
N GLY A 210 -7.19 15.29 -30.22
CA GLY A 210 -8.50 14.78 -30.61
C GLY A 210 -8.52 14.12 -32.00
N ALA A 211 -7.35 13.89 -32.61
CA ALA A 211 -7.26 13.26 -33.93
C ALA A 211 -7.70 11.80 -33.90
N THR A 212 -8.22 11.34 -35.04
CA THR A 212 -8.48 9.92 -35.27
C THR A 212 -7.30 9.32 -36.04
N VAL A 213 -6.64 8.32 -35.45
CA VAL A 213 -5.67 7.46 -36.13
C VAL A 213 -6.41 6.20 -36.56
N GLY A 214 -6.55 6.00 -37.87
CA GLY A 214 -7.37 4.92 -38.42
C GLY A 214 -6.60 3.94 -39.29
N GLY A 215 -7.25 2.83 -39.63
CA GLY A 215 -6.68 1.80 -40.49
C GLY A 215 -5.63 0.93 -39.78
N LEU A 216 -5.64 0.91 -38.45
CA LEU A 216 -4.74 0.06 -37.67
C LEU A 216 -5.12 -1.41 -37.86
N GLU A 217 -4.14 -2.25 -38.11
CA GLU A 217 -4.29 -3.70 -38.13
C GLU A 217 -3.57 -4.31 -36.94
N LEU A 218 -4.29 -5.04 -36.10
CA LEU A 218 -3.76 -5.68 -34.92
C LEU A 218 -3.91 -7.20 -35.05
N ALA A 219 -2.80 -7.88 -35.32
CA ALA A 219 -2.79 -9.33 -35.47
C ALA A 219 -2.74 -10.03 -34.11
N LEU A 220 -3.60 -11.03 -33.90
CA LEU A 220 -3.50 -11.98 -32.80
C LEU A 220 -2.61 -13.16 -33.18
N ASP A 221 -1.32 -12.89 -33.31
CA ASP A 221 -0.29 -13.80 -33.82
C ASP A 221 0.54 -14.47 -32.72
N HIS A 222 0.33 -14.10 -31.46
CA HIS A 222 1.06 -14.64 -30.31
C HIS A 222 0.16 -15.56 -29.47
N PRO A 223 0.10 -16.87 -29.77
CA PRO A 223 -0.63 -17.84 -28.95
C PRO A 223 -0.02 -17.97 -27.55
N VAL A 224 -0.87 -18.30 -26.58
CA VAL A 224 -0.46 -18.68 -25.23
C VAL A 224 -0.16 -20.19 -25.21
N ASP A 225 0.91 -20.59 -25.89
CA ASP A 225 1.30 -21.99 -26.08
C ASP A 225 2.71 -22.32 -25.56
N GLN A 226 3.43 -21.30 -25.05
CA GLN A 226 4.70 -21.50 -24.36
C GLN A 226 4.45 -21.91 -22.91
N VAL A 227 5.49 -22.45 -22.28
CA VAL A 227 5.43 -22.87 -20.88
C VAL A 227 6.58 -22.22 -20.11
N LEU A 228 6.24 -21.56 -19.02
CA LEU A 228 7.16 -21.16 -17.98
C LEU A 228 7.15 -22.22 -16.88
N ASN A 229 8.30 -22.87 -16.67
CA ASN A 229 8.45 -23.83 -15.58
C ASN A 229 8.75 -23.08 -14.28
N VAL A 230 8.02 -23.39 -13.23
CA VAL A 230 8.13 -22.72 -11.93
C VAL A 230 8.40 -23.74 -10.84
N SER A 231 9.53 -23.59 -10.17
CA SER A 231 9.87 -24.34 -8.95
C SER A 231 10.04 -23.38 -7.78
N VAL A 232 9.88 -23.92 -6.57
CA VAL A 232 10.19 -23.21 -5.34
C VAL A 232 11.19 -24.04 -4.55
N GLU A 233 12.23 -23.38 -4.05
CA GLU A 233 13.23 -23.98 -3.16
C GLU A 233 13.02 -23.55 -1.71
N GLY A 234 13.60 -24.35 -0.80
CA GLY A 234 13.59 -24.10 0.63
C GLY A 234 12.31 -24.55 1.35
N ASP A 235 12.31 -24.37 2.66
CA ASP A 235 11.26 -24.84 3.58
C ASP A 235 9.93 -24.05 3.46
N GLY A 236 9.90 -23.01 2.62
CA GLY A 236 8.72 -22.17 2.38
C GLY A 236 7.67 -22.83 1.50
N ALA A 237 8.02 -23.87 0.76
CA ALA A 237 7.06 -24.66 0.01
C ALA A 237 6.24 -25.53 0.98
N ARG A 238 5.14 -24.99 1.51
CA ARG A 238 4.13 -25.80 2.21
C ARG A 238 3.70 -26.85 1.20
N GLY A 239 3.91 -28.14 1.48
CA GLY A 239 3.70 -29.27 0.56
C GLY A 239 2.24 -29.49 0.15
N GLY A 240 1.60 -28.47 -0.39
CA GLY A 240 0.23 -28.41 -0.88
C GLY A 240 0.15 -27.55 -2.15
N GLU A 241 -1.08 -27.29 -2.59
CA GLU A 241 -1.32 -26.55 -3.83
C GLU A 241 -0.77 -25.13 -3.76
N MET A 242 -0.07 -24.75 -4.83
CA MET A 242 0.39 -23.39 -5.08
C MET A 242 -0.31 -22.83 -6.28
N THR A 243 -0.37 -21.51 -6.35
CA THR A 243 -0.85 -20.78 -7.53
C THR A 243 0.27 -19.89 -8.02
N ALA A 244 0.60 -20.01 -9.30
CA ALA A 244 1.53 -19.12 -9.99
C ALA A 244 0.76 -18.35 -11.06
N SER A 245 0.90 -17.03 -11.05
CA SER A 245 0.34 -16.09 -12.02
C SER A 245 1.47 -15.35 -12.70
N LEU A 246 1.50 -15.38 -14.03
CA LEU A 246 2.43 -14.63 -14.84
C LEU A 246 1.71 -13.40 -15.41
N GLU A 247 2.09 -12.22 -14.93
CA GLU A 247 1.47 -10.94 -15.23
C GLU A 247 2.25 -10.20 -16.31
N TYR A 248 1.53 -9.69 -17.31
CA TYR A 248 2.09 -8.93 -18.42
C TYR A 248 1.70 -7.47 -18.24
N ILE A 249 2.69 -6.64 -17.89
CA ILE A 249 2.53 -5.22 -17.59
C ILE A 249 3.32 -4.42 -18.61
N LEU A 250 2.74 -3.33 -19.12
CA LEU A 250 3.36 -2.45 -20.11
C LEU A 250 3.12 -0.99 -19.73
N GLY A 251 4.20 -0.22 -19.54
CA GLY A 251 4.09 1.19 -19.17
C GLY A 251 3.31 1.43 -17.87
N GLY A 252 3.41 0.49 -16.91
CA GLY A 252 2.65 0.52 -15.65
C GLY A 252 1.19 0.03 -15.76
N HIS A 253 0.74 -0.40 -16.95
CA HIS A 253 -0.61 -0.91 -17.17
C HIS A 253 -0.63 -2.42 -17.24
N TYR A 254 -1.49 -3.05 -16.44
CA TYR A 254 -1.79 -4.47 -16.54
C TYR A 254 -2.52 -4.77 -17.85
N LEU A 255 -1.99 -5.69 -18.65
CA LEU A 255 -2.60 -6.12 -19.92
C LEU A 255 -3.42 -7.40 -19.72
N PHE A 256 -2.77 -8.43 -19.19
CA PHE A 256 -3.34 -9.73 -18.90
C PHE A 256 -2.44 -10.54 -17.97
N SER A 257 -2.96 -11.67 -17.50
CA SER A 257 -2.19 -12.69 -16.81
C SER A 257 -2.56 -14.07 -17.33
N THR A 258 -1.66 -15.00 -17.08
CA THR A 258 -1.87 -16.44 -17.21
C THR A 258 -1.55 -17.10 -15.88
N SER A 259 -2.18 -18.22 -15.57
CA SER A 259 -1.96 -18.86 -14.28
C SER A 259 -2.00 -20.37 -14.34
N ALA A 260 -1.31 -21.00 -13.40
CA ALA A 260 -1.43 -22.43 -13.11
C ALA A 260 -1.51 -22.64 -11.60
N SER A 261 -2.26 -23.65 -11.19
CA SER A 261 -2.36 -24.07 -9.79
C SER A 261 -2.17 -25.58 -9.66
N GLY A 262 -1.61 -26.01 -8.53
CA GLY A 262 -1.36 -27.42 -8.25
C GLY A 262 -0.08 -27.65 -7.45
N MET A 263 0.44 -28.87 -7.51
CA MET A 263 1.72 -29.22 -6.87
C MET A 263 2.90 -28.75 -7.73
N LEU A 264 4.00 -28.34 -7.07
CA LEU A 264 5.24 -28.01 -7.76
C LEU A 264 5.89 -29.24 -8.42
N PRO A 265 6.64 -29.08 -9.52
CA PRO A 265 6.80 -27.83 -10.27
C PRO A 265 5.54 -27.46 -11.06
N LEU A 266 5.24 -26.18 -11.16
CA LEU A 266 4.13 -25.66 -11.94
C LEU A 266 4.57 -25.35 -13.38
N SER A 267 3.64 -25.52 -14.31
CA SER A 267 3.79 -25.14 -15.71
C SER A 267 2.80 -24.03 -16.03
N VAL A 268 3.28 -22.78 -16.03
CA VAL A 268 2.44 -21.61 -16.27
C VAL A 268 2.42 -21.32 -17.78
N PRO A 269 1.23 -21.24 -18.41
CA PRO A 269 1.13 -20.86 -19.82
C PRO A 269 1.76 -19.50 -20.07
N ALA A 270 2.45 -19.31 -21.18
CA ALA A 270 3.14 -18.08 -21.50
C ALA A 270 3.06 -17.75 -22.99
N VAL A 271 3.39 -16.51 -23.32
CA VAL A 271 3.53 -16.04 -24.69
C VAL A 271 5.00 -16.09 -25.11
N ALA A 272 5.27 -16.38 -26.38
CA ALA A 272 6.61 -16.31 -26.94
C ALA A 272 7.20 -14.90 -26.82
N ARG A 273 8.45 -14.79 -26.37
CA ARG A 273 9.19 -13.52 -26.26
C ARG A 273 9.87 -13.17 -27.59
N THR A 274 9.04 -12.99 -28.60
CA THR A 274 9.43 -12.52 -29.92
C THR A 274 8.86 -11.14 -30.15
N ALA A 275 9.44 -10.34 -31.04
CA ALA A 275 8.89 -9.02 -31.35
C ALA A 275 7.39 -9.13 -31.71
N PRO A 276 6.54 -8.22 -31.21
CA PRO A 276 6.85 -7.03 -30.40
C PRO A 276 6.85 -7.25 -28.87
N PHE A 277 6.81 -8.51 -28.43
CA PHE A 277 6.75 -8.96 -27.04
C PHE A 277 8.15 -9.22 -26.40
N ASP A 278 9.23 -8.97 -27.13
CA ASP A 278 10.62 -9.25 -26.72
C ASP A 278 11.19 -8.27 -25.69
N THR A 279 10.59 -7.08 -25.54
CA THR A 279 11.12 -6.02 -24.67
C THR A 279 10.41 -5.90 -23.31
N PHE A 280 9.34 -6.65 -23.04
CA PHE A 280 8.73 -6.63 -21.71
C PHE A 280 9.19 -7.84 -20.91
N THR A 281 9.36 -7.64 -19.61
CA THR A 281 9.62 -8.72 -18.68
C THR A 281 8.33 -9.00 -17.93
N PRO A 282 7.70 -10.19 -18.11
CA PRO A 282 6.51 -10.51 -17.34
C PRO A 282 6.88 -10.81 -15.89
N MET A 283 6.00 -10.42 -14.97
CA MET A 283 6.17 -10.63 -13.54
C MET A 283 5.51 -11.92 -13.11
N LEU A 284 6.29 -12.83 -12.53
CA LEU A 284 5.78 -14.06 -11.94
C LEU A 284 5.43 -13.81 -10.48
N SER A 285 4.17 -14.01 -10.12
CA SER A 285 3.67 -14.00 -8.75
C SER A 285 3.30 -15.43 -8.33
N ILE A 286 3.99 -15.97 -7.34
CA ILE A 286 3.76 -17.31 -6.79
C ILE A 286 3.17 -17.13 -5.40
N THR A 287 2.06 -17.79 -5.13
CA THR A 287 1.39 -17.78 -3.82
C THR A 287 1.23 -19.20 -3.31
N SER A 288 1.51 -19.40 -2.02
CA SER A 288 1.25 -20.64 -1.29
C SER A 288 0.34 -20.35 -0.09
N GLY A 289 -0.77 -21.08 0.00
CA GLY A 289 -1.79 -20.89 1.02
C GLY A 289 -2.67 -19.65 0.78
N ASP A 290 -3.51 -19.37 1.77
CA ASP A 290 -4.46 -18.26 1.82
C ASP A 290 -4.32 -17.60 3.20
N ALA A 291 -4.18 -16.28 3.21
CA ALA A 291 -4.00 -15.48 4.41
C ALA A 291 -5.14 -15.70 5.42
N ALA A 292 -6.36 -15.98 4.95
CA ALA A 292 -7.56 -16.15 5.78
C ALA A 292 -7.86 -17.61 6.15
N MET A 293 -7.38 -18.60 5.38
CA MET A 293 -7.69 -20.02 5.64
C MET A 293 -6.58 -20.76 6.39
N PHE A 294 -5.33 -20.33 6.29
CA PHE A 294 -4.20 -21.04 6.90
C PHE A 294 -3.74 -20.37 8.20
N PRO A 295 -3.52 -21.13 9.29
CA PRO A 295 -3.05 -20.58 10.57
C PRO A 295 -1.73 -19.79 10.48
N ASP A 296 -0.86 -20.19 9.55
CA ASP A 296 0.42 -19.52 9.28
C ASP A 296 0.32 -18.51 8.11
N GLY A 297 -0.87 -18.20 7.60
CA GLY A 297 -1.11 -17.21 6.54
C GLY A 297 -0.75 -17.67 5.12
N ALA A 298 -0.66 -16.74 4.17
CA ALA A 298 -0.15 -16.95 2.81
C ALA A 298 1.32 -16.53 2.70
N LEU A 299 2.04 -17.20 1.80
CA LEU A 299 3.37 -16.82 1.35
C LEU A 299 3.27 -16.36 -0.09
N GLN A 300 3.89 -15.24 -0.44
CA GLN A 300 3.89 -14.69 -1.78
C GLN A 300 5.31 -14.29 -2.17
N THR A 301 5.70 -14.63 -3.39
CA THR A 301 6.92 -14.12 -4.02
C THR A 301 6.56 -13.63 -5.41
N SER A 302 6.96 -12.41 -5.72
CA SER A 302 6.83 -11.79 -7.03
C SER A 302 8.23 -11.53 -7.56
N LEU A 303 8.54 -11.97 -8.79
CA LEU A 303 9.85 -11.78 -9.40
C LEU A 303 9.76 -11.72 -10.94
N PRO A 304 10.71 -11.05 -11.60
CA PRO A 304 10.76 -11.05 -13.06
C PRO A 304 11.00 -12.45 -13.59
N ALA A 305 10.13 -12.94 -14.46
CA ALA A 305 10.42 -14.12 -15.24
C ALA A 305 11.31 -13.67 -16.40
N VAL A 306 12.62 -13.86 -16.35
CA VAL A 306 13.55 -13.53 -17.46
C VAL A 306 13.86 -14.73 -18.36
N THR A 307 13.58 -15.93 -17.86
CA THR A 307 13.90 -17.23 -18.48
C THR A 307 12.65 -18.10 -18.62
N SER A 308 12.74 -19.19 -19.36
CA SER A 308 11.67 -20.21 -19.50
C SER A 308 11.54 -21.15 -18.29
N SER A 309 12.43 -21.01 -17.31
CA SER A 309 12.37 -21.69 -16.02
C SER A 309 12.75 -20.71 -14.92
N VAL A 310 11.97 -20.66 -13.86
CA VAL A 310 12.17 -19.79 -12.70
C VAL A 310 12.15 -20.63 -11.44
N THR A 311 13.13 -20.38 -10.58
CA THR A 311 13.20 -20.97 -9.24
C THR A 311 13.08 -19.85 -8.23
N ALA A 312 12.01 -19.88 -7.45
CA ALA A 312 11.73 -18.87 -6.44
C ALA A 312 11.99 -19.39 -5.03
N THR A 313 12.07 -18.47 -4.08
CA THR A 313 12.07 -18.80 -2.65
C THR A 313 11.04 -17.94 -1.94
N PHE A 314 10.52 -18.43 -0.82
CA PHE A 314 9.63 -17.66 0.05
C PHE A 314 10.38 -17.20 1.30
N LEU A 315 9.86 -16.16 1.95
CA LEU A 315 10.16 -15.92 3.36
C LEU A 315 9.55 -17.05 4.21
N ALA A 316 10.18 -17.34 5.34
CA ALA A 316 9.59 -18.18 6.38
C ALA A 316 8.29 -17.55 6.91
N PRO A 317 7.30 -18.36 7.31
CA PRO A 317 6.01 -17.85 7.79
C PRO A 317 6.15 -16.90 8.97
N LEU A 318 5.45 -15.76 8.88
CA LEU A 318 5.27 -14.86 10.02
C LEU A 318 4.27 -15.48 11.01
N ARG A 319 4.53 -15.30 12.31
CA ARG A 319 3.63 -15.74 13.38
C ARG A 319 3.25 -14.59 14.29
N ILE A 320 1.97 -14.47 14.63
CA ILE A 320 1.49 -13.58 15.68
C ILE A 320 1.60 -14.33 17.02
N THR A 321 2.23 -13.70 18.01
CA THR A 321 2.40 -14.26 19.37
C THR A 321 1.54 -13.55 20.40
N SER A 322 1.15 -12.30 20.15
CA SER A 322 0.21 -11.55 20.97
C SER A 322 -0.54 -10.50 20.13
N PRO A 323 -1.85 -10.26 20.36
CA PRO A 323 -2.73 -11.05 21.22
C PRO A 323 -2.89 -12.49 20.70
N ALA A 324 -3.51 -13.36 21.49
CA ALA A 324 -4.00 -14.62 20.94
C ALA A 324 -5.00 -14.30 19.82
N VAL A 325 -4.88 -15.01 18.69
CA VAL A 325 -5.74 -14.81 17.52
C VAL A 325 -6.34 -16.15 17.08
N GLY A 326 -7.47 -16.09 16.37
CA GLY A 326 -8.15 -17.25 15.81
C GLY A 326 -8.75 -16.95 14.43
N PRO A 327 -9.37 -17.94 13.78
CA PRO A 327 -10.12 -17.72 12.55
C PRO A 327 -11.35 -16.84 12.80
N ARG A 328 -11.99 -16.36 11.72
CA ARG A 328 -13.14 -15.44 11.80
C ARG A 328 -14.32 -16.05 12.57
N GLU A 329 -14.53 -17.34 12.39
CA GLU A 329 -15.64 -18.10 12.96
C GLU A 329 -15.41 -18.43 14.44
N ALA A 330 -14.17 -18.36 14.91
CA ALA A 330 -13.77 -18.63 16.28
C ALA A 330 -12.61 -17.71 16.70
N PRO A 331 -12.86 -16.38 16.82
CA PRO A 331 -11.83 -15.45 17.25
C PRO A 331 -11.41 -15.75 18.69
N ALA A 332 -10.12 -15.62 18.97
CA ALA A 332 -9.62 -15.68 20.35
C ALA A 332 -10.01 -14.41 21.11
N SER A 333 -10.04 -14.45 22.44
CA SER A 333 -10.32 -13.27 23.26
C SER A 333 -9.05 -12.69 23.88
N ALA A 334 -8.96 -11.37 23.94
CA ALA A 334 -7.85 -10.65 24.58
C ALA A 334 -8.34 -9.45 25.39
N SER A 335 -7.61 -9.13 26.46
CA SER A 335 -7.87 -7.93 27.27
C SER A 335 -7.44 -6.67 26.50
N ARG A 336 -8.27 -5.62 26.54
CA ARG A 336 -7.87 -4.28 26.10
C ARG A 336 -6.82 -3.64 27.00
N SER A 337 -6.88 -3.94 28.29
CA SER A 337 -5.90 -3.46 29.26
C SER A 337 -4.60 -4.23 29.08
N GLY A 338 -3.49 -3.52 28.87
CA GLY A 338 -2.17 -4.11 28.65
C GLY A 338 -2.03 -4.83 27.29
N LEU A 339 -2.82 -4.43 26.29
CA LEU A 339 -2.72 -4.99 24.93
C LEU A 339 -1.31 -4.79 24.37
N VAL A 340 -0.67 -5.89 23.96
CA VAL A 340 0.60 -5.89 23.25
C VAL A 340 0.42 -6.62 21.92
N MET A 341 0.89 -6.00 20.85
CA MET A 341 0.99 -6.58 19.52
C MET A 341 2.39 -7.18 19.37
N SER A 342 2.53 -8.49 19.24
CA SER A 342 3.82 -9.18 19.14
C SER A 342 3.81 -10.23 18.03
N TRP A 343 4.96 -10.37 17.36
CA TRP A 343 5.12 -11.22 16.19
C TRP A 343 6.52 -11.84 16.12
N VAL A 344 6.67 -12.85 15.28
CA VAL A 344 7.95 -13.46 14.89
C VAL A 344 8.04 -13.39 13.37
N PRO A 345 8.89 -12.50 12.81
CA PRO A 345 9.06 -12.37 11.38
C PRO A 345 10.13 -13.34 10.86
N ASP A 346 10.22 -13.45 9.53
CA ASP A 346 11.42 -13.97 8.89
C ASP A 346 12.60 -13.01 9.15
N ARG A 347 13.77 -13.55 9.49
CA ARG A 347 14.96 -12.75 9.84
C ARG A 347 15.62 -12.04 8.65
N THR A 348 15.35 -12.52 7.44
CA THR A 348 15.82 -11.94 6.18
C THR A 348 14.90 -10.84 5.67
N ALA A 349 13.66 -10.74 6.17
CA ALA A 349 12.79 -9.64 5.83
C ALA A 349 13.36 -8.29 6.30
N HIS A 350 13.05 -7.23 5.57
CA HIS A 350 13.49 -5.88 5.90
C HIS A 350 12.56 -5.20 6.89
N LEU A 351 11.26 -5.53 6.83
CA LEU A 351 10.27 -4.93 7.70
C LEU A 351 9.14 -5.90 8.04
N THR A 352 8.41 -5.56 9.09
CA THR A 352 7.12 -6.18 9.41
C THR A 352 6.07 -5.11 9.63
N GLU A 353 4.90 -5.34 9.06
CA GLU A 353 3.69 -4.57 9.33
C GLU A 353 2.73 -5.43 10.14
N MET A 354 2.04 -4.84 11.10
CA MET A 354 0.95 -5.47 11.81
C MET A 354 -0.17 -4.46 12.03
N GLY A 355 -1.41 -4.86 11.84
CA GLY A 355 -2.57 -4.00 12.02
C GLY A 355 -3.67 -4.67 12.82
N LEU A 356 -4.40 -3.83 13.57
CA LEU A 356 -5.60 -4.17 14.29
C LEU A 356 -6.72 -3.26 13.79
N GLU A 357 -7.75 -3.84 13.18
CA GLU A 357 -8.81 -3.10 12.50
C GLU A 357 -10.19 -3.69 12.84
N ALA A 358 -11.20 -2.86 13.09
CA ALA A 358 -12.52 -3.38 13.46
C ALA A 358 -13.16 -4.19 12.31
N THR A 359 -13.85 -5.29 12.63
CA THR A 359 -14.45 -6.18 11.61
C THR A 359 -15.79 -5.69 11.07
N THR A 360 -16.49 -4.81 11.79
CA THR A 360 -17.83 -4.34 11.42
C THR A 360 -17.99 -2.83 11.65
N GLY A 361 -18.67 -2.17 10.71
CA GLY A 361 -18.97 -0.74 10.78
C GLY A 361 -17.78 0.18 10.45
N ALA A 362 -17.98 1.50 10.58
CA ALA A 362 -16.88 2.44 10.56
C ALA A 362 -16.06 2.23 11.85
N SER A 363 -14.81 1.77 11.70
CA SER A 363 -13.97 1.47 12.85
C SER A 363 -13.78 2.71 13.73
N PRO A 364 -14.07 2.65 15.04
CA PRO A 364 -13.81 3.77 15.93
C PRO A 364 -12.30 4.02 16.07
N LEU A 365 -11.46 2.98 15.96
CA LEU A 365 -10.01 3.06 16.01
C LEU A 365 -9.36 1.88 15.28
N ASP A 366 -8.61 2.18 14.24
CA ASP A 366 -7.67 1.26 13.59
C ASP A 366 -6.24 1.64 13.92
N TRP A 367 -5.37 0.65 14.13
CA TRP A 367 -3.95 0.91 14.36
C TRP A 367 -3.10 -0.02 13.53
N ARG A 368 -2.12 0.56 12.83
CA ARG A 368 -1.11 -0.17 12.07
C ARG A 368 0.26 0.20 12.61
N VAL A 369 1.14 -0.78 12.76
CA VAL A 369 2.52 -0.59 13.13
C VAL A 369 3.41 -1.16 12.03
N MET A 370 4.43 -0.40 11.66
CA MET A 370 5.50 -0.84 10.78
C MET A 370 6.81 -0.78 11.57
N ALA A 371 7.57 -1.86 11.55
CA ALA A 371 8.77 -2.02 12.35
C ALA A 371 9.90 -2.70 11.56
N PRO A 372 11.18 -2.40 11.89
CA PRO A 372 12.28 -3.24 11.43
C PRO A 372 12.15 -4.64 12.05
N THR A 373 12.70 -5.66 11.38
CA THR A 373 12.61 -7.07 11.85
C THR A 373 13.31 -7.34 13.18
N SER A 374 14.18 -6.43 13.63
CA SER A 374 14.79 -6.45 14.97
C SER A 374 13.80 -6.12 16.10
N ILE A 375 12.67 -5.48 15.79
CA ILE A 375 11.60 -5.17 16.73
C ILE A 375 10.43 -6.12 16.49
N THR A 376 10.05 -6.85 17.55
CA THR A 376 9.07 -7.95 17.48
C THR A 376 7.81 -7.69 18.30
N SER A 377 7.68 -6.49 18.86
CA SER A 377 6.50 -6.12 19.65
C SER A 377 6.27 -4.62 19.69
N PHE A 378 5.01 -4.23 19.85
CA PHE A 378 4.56 -2.85 20.03
C PHE A 378 3.39 -2.83 21.03
N THR A 379 3.36 -1.81 21.89
CA THR A 379 2.26 -1.58 22.83
C THR A 379 1.50 -0.32 22.41
N PRO A 380 0.28 -0.44 21.88
CA PRO A 380 -0.56 0.73 21.62
C PRO A 380 -0.77 1.56 22.89
N PHE A 381 -0.78 2.88 22.74
CA PHE A 381 -0.94 3.82 23.84
C PHE A 381 -2.25 4.60 23.73
N ALA A 382 -2.67 5.21 24.83
CA ALA A 382 -3.82 6.10 24.82
C ALA A 382 -3.50 7.36 24.02
N LEU A 383 -4.24 7.60 22.94
CA LEU A 383 -4.10 8.82 22.13
C LEU A 383 -4.53 10.05 22.95
N PRO A 384 -3.93 11.23 22.72
CA PRO A 384 -4.32 12.44 23.43
C PRO A 384 -5.80 12.82 23.15
N ALA A 385 -6.58 12.99 24.22
CA ALA A 385 -8.03 13.18 24.16
C ALA A 385 -8.48 14.46 23.44
N ASP A 386 -7.57 15.44 23.29
CA ASP A 386 -7.80 16.67 22.55
C ASP A 386 -7.64 16.51 21.03
N LEU A 387 -7.08 15.39 20.55
CA LEU A 387 -6.84 15.14 19.12
C LEU A 387 -7.90 14.25 18.48
N VAL A 388 -8.48 13.33 19.25
CA VAL A 388 -9.30 12.24 18.72
C VAL A 388 -10.55 11.99 19.57
N PRO A 389 -11.66 11.56 18.95
CA PRO A 389 -12.87 11.19 19.68
C PRO A 389 -12.75 9.85 20.43
N VAL A 390 -11.80 9.00 20.04
CA VAL A 390 -11.57 7.67 20.61
C VAL A 390 -10.08 7.53 20.92
N THR A 391 -9.74 7.37 22.19
CA THR A 391 -8.34 7.41 22.67
C THR A 391 -7.71 6.03 22.81
N THR A 392 -8.51 4.98 22.95
CA THR A 392 -8.07 3.59 23.14
C THR A 392 -9.02 2.65 22.41
N PHE A 393 -8.59 1.43 22.11
CA PHE A 393 -9.45 0.43 21.47
C PHE A 393 -10.75 0.20 22.27
N PRO A 394 -11.92 0.36 21.64
CA PRO A 394 -13.18 -0.12 22.21
C PRO A 394 -13.24 -1.64 22.26
N ALA A 395 -14.14 -2.19 23.08
CA ALA A 395 -14.44 -3.62 23.04
C ALA A 395 -15.09 -3.98 21.70
N GLY A 396 -14.84 -5.20 21.23
CA GLY A 396 -15.43 -5.72 20.00
C GLY A 396 -14.48 -6.59 19.19
N SER A 397 -14.95 -6.95 18.00
CA SER A 397 -14.25 -7.84 17.08
C SER A 397 -13.29 -7.07 16.17
N TYR A 398 -12.04 -7.52 16.12
CA TYR A 398 -10.98 -6.95 15.30
C TYR A 398 -10.36 -8.01 14.41
N ARG A 399 -10.06 -7.58 13.18
CA ARG A 399 -9.17 -8.22 12.24
C ARG A 399 -7.74 -7.87 12.61
N VAL A 400 -6.92 -8.89 12.76
CA VAL A 400 -5.48 -8.76 12.90
C VAL A 400 -4.85 -9.17 11.58
N TRP A 401 -4.10 -8.27 10.96
CA TRP A 401 -3.32 -8.61 9.78
C TRP A 401 -1.85 -8.37 10.05
N ALA A 402 -0.97 -9.18 9.47
CA ALA A 402 0.46 -9.02 9.64
C ALA A 402 1.23 -9.48 8.40
N ASN A 403 2.26 -8.73 8.02
CA ASN A 403 3.07 -8.97 6.84
C ASN A 403 4.56 -8.82 7.16
N SER A 404 5.39 -9.75 6.71
CA SER A 404 6.84 -9.50 6.55
C SER A 404 7.16 -9.23 5.09
N ILE A 405 8.02 -8.25 4.81
CA ILE A 405 8.37 -7.86 3.45
C ILE A 405 9.88 -7.84 3.26
N TRP A 406 10.33 -8.43 2.17
CA TRP A 406 11.67 -8.30 1.60
C TRP A 406 11.56 -7.78 0.16
N SER A 407 12.43 -6.86 -0.23
CA SER A 407 12.53 -6.35 -1.60
C SER A 407 14.00 -6.37 -2.00
N SER A 408 14.28 -6.81 -3.23
CA SER A 408 15.63 -6.89 -3.79
C SER A 408 16.35 -5.55 -3.92
N HIS A 409 15.61 -4.44 -3.97
CA HIS A 409 16.17 -3.08 -4.09
C HIS A 409 16.43 -2.39 -2.75
N ALA A 410 15.90 -2.94 -1.67
CA ALA A 410 16.15 -2.43 -0.32
C ALA A 410 17.39 -3.12 0.28
N SER A 411 18.26 -2.34 0.89
CA SER A 411 19.36 -2.80 1.76
C SER A 411 18.91 -2.96 3.21
N GLY A 412 17.77 -2.37 3.58
CA GLY A 412 17.18 -2.52 4.91
C GLY A 412 15.96 -1.65 5.15
N TYR A 413 15.51 -1.60 6.41
CA TYR A 413 14.31 -0.88 6.84
C TYR A 413 14.31 0.62 6.48
N ALA A 414 15.46 1.29 6.60
CA ALA A 414 15.57 2.73 6.38
C ALA A 414 15.27 3.15 4.93
N ASP A 415 15.50 2.27 3.94
CA ASP A 415 15.33 2.61 2.53
C ASP A 415 13.86 2.95 2.19
N PHE A 416 12.92 2.32 2.90
CA PHE A 416 11.47 2.57 2.79
C PHE A 416 11.03 3.98 3.21
N PHE A 417 11.93 4.76 3.84
CA PHE A 417 11.65 6.10 4.34
C PHE A 417 12.41 7.21 3.62
N THR A 418 13.06 6.89 2.50
CA THR A 418 13.86 7.84 1.72
C THR A 418 13.04 8.63 0.69
N GLY A 419 11.79 8.22 0.44
CA GLY A 419 10.93 8.79 -0.60
C GLY A 419 11.37 8.49 -2.03
N ARG A 420 12.34 7.59 -2.21
CA ARG A 420 12.56 6.95 -3.50
C ARG A 420 11.37 6.05 -3.79
N ASP A 421 10.88 6.10 -5.03
CA ASP A 421 9.93 5.10 -5.49
C ASP A 421 10.71 3.78 -5.57
N ILE A 422 10.55 2.93 -4.55
CA ILE A 422 11.25 1.63 -4.49
C ILE A 422 10.71 0.68 -5.57
N ARG A 423 9.60 1.06 -6.20
CA ARG A 423 8.78 0.19 -7.03
C ARG A 423 9.23 0.25 -8.48
N ASP A 424 10.41 -0.31 -8.71
CA ASP A 424 10.69 -0.85 -10.03
C ASP A 424 9.67 -1.98 -10.29
N PRO A 425 8.81 -1.89 -11.32
CA PRO A 425 7.83 -2.94 -11.62
C PRO A 425 8.49 -4.30 -11.89
N ASP A 426 9.79 -4.32 -12.16
CA ASP A 426 10.60 -5.51 -12.37
C ASP A 426 11.40 -5.92 -11.09
N GLU A 427 10.98 -5.54 -9.89
CA GLU A 427 11.66 -5.93 -8.66
C GLU A 427 11.21 -7.28 -8.11
N GLU A 428 12.15 -8.06 -7.55
CA GLU A 428 11.78 -9.20 -6.72
C GLU A 428 11.29 -8.72 -5.35
N VAL A 429 10.08 -9.14 -4.97
CA VAL A 429 9.46 -8.91 -3.67
C VAL A 429 9.03 -10.24 -3.07
N ARG A 430 9.36 -10.47 -1.81
CA ARG A 430 8.88 -11.63 -1.05
C ARG A 430 8.09 -11.12 0.14
N THR A 431 6.91 -11.69 0.34
CA THR A 431 5.95 -11.24 1.35
C THR A 431 5.33 -12.43 2.07
N THR A 432 5.15 -12.32 3.38
CA THR A 432 4.20 -13.16 4.12
C THR A 432 2.95 -12.36 4.42
N ARG A 433 1.79 -13.01 4.46
CA ARG A 433 0.52 -12.35 4.78
C ARG A 433 -0.29 -13.22 5.71
N LEU A 434 -0.54 -12.77 6.91
CA LEU A 434 -1.39 -13.45 7.88
C LEU A 434 -2.65 -12.62 8.12
N LEU A 435 -3.80 -13.27 8.09
CA LEU A 435 -5.08 -12.69 8.48
C LEU A 435 -5.72 -13.53 9.58
N ALA A 436 -5.99 -12.91 10.71
CA ALA A 436 -6.60 -13.55 11.86
C ALA A 436 -7.58 -12.59 12.56
N TYR A 437 -8.22 -13.07 13.62
CA TYR A 437 -9.27 -12.34 14.32
C TYR A 437 -9.14 -12.48 15.83
N VAL A 438 -9.49 -11.40 16.53
CA VAL A 438 -9.49 -11.32 17.99
C VAL A 438 -10.71 -10.54 18.47
N GLU A 439 -11.28 -10.97 19.58
CA GLU A 439 -12.32 -10.27 20.34
C GLU A 439 -11.67 -9.54 21.51
N LEU A 440 -11.71 -8.21 21.50
CA LEU A 440 -11.18 -7.39 22.59
C LEU A 440 -12.26 -7.15 23.65
N GLN A 441 -11.95 -7.46 24.91
CA GLN A 441 -12.86 -7.34 26.07
C GLN A 441 -12.45 -6.22 27.02
#